data_AF-A0A5J4NNB1-F1
#
_entry.id   AF-A0A5J4NNB1-F1
#
_cell.length_a   1.000
_cell.length_b   1.000
_cell.length_c   1.000
_cell.angle_alpha   90.00
_cell.angle_beta   90.00
_cell.angle_gamma   90.00
#
_symmetry.space_group_name_H-M   'P 1'
#
loop_
_entity.id
_entity.type
_entity.pdbx_description
1 polymer ?
#
loop_
_entity_poly.entity_id
_entity_poly.type
_entity_poly.pdbx_seq_one_letter_code
_entity_poly.pdbx_strand_id
1 'polypeptide(L)'
;NAEQYKSTPVNACYKFQDTVTPGCGLLKQSHIETIKELQSNHSIILTKPDKEAGVILLDKADYVEKMHHILFDQSKFRKMKPERDKTTSIENSLSKQLCQMKQTDLIDGIIFKTLSSLDPVHQ
;
A
#
# COMPACT_ATOMS: atom_id res chain seq x y z
N ASN A 1 44.62 16.11 3.09
CA ASN A 1 44.55 14.71 2.62
C ASN A 1 43.33 14.01 3.26
N ALA A 2 42.13 14.53 3.01
CA ALA A 2 40.89 14.14 3.71
C ALA A 2 40.03 13.11 2.94
N GLU A 3 40.53 12.65 1.79
CA GLU A 3 39.78 11.77 0.87
C GLU A 3 39.89 10.28 1.23
N GLN A 4 40.82 9.89 2.11
CA GLN A 4 40.96 8.49 2.54
C GLN A 4 39.92 8.03 3.57
N TYR A 5 39.22 8.95 4.25
CA TYR A 5 38.32 8.58 5.36
C TYR A 5 36.84 8.40 4.95
N LYS A 6 36.46 8.77 3.72
CA LYS A 6 35.07 8.59 3.24
C LYS A 6 34.80 7.18 2.70
N SER A 7 35.83 6.42 2.38
CA SER A 7 35.69 5.12 1.70
C SER A 7 35.49 3.93 2.65
N THR A 8 35.61 4.11 3.97
CA THR A 8 35.68 3.00 4.93
C THR A 8 34.33 2.55 5.54
N PRO A 9 33.30 3.41 5.77
CA PRO A 9 32.01 2.92 6.25
C PRO A 9 31.22 2.21 5.14
N VAL A 10 31.29 2.75 3.91
CA VAL A 10 30.56 2.20 2.76
C VAL A 10 31.15 0.85 2.34
N ASN A 11 32.48 0.69 2.38
CA ASN A 11 33.12 -0.59 2.07
C ASN A 11 32.79 -1.71 3.06
N ALA A 12 32.57 -1.41 4.34
CA ALA A 12 32.22 -2.45 5.32
C ALA A 12 30.90 -3.16 4.94
N CYS A 13 29.90 -2.42 4.46
CA CYS A 13 28.63 -3.00 4.00
C CYS A 13 28.79 -3.81 2.71
N TYR A 14 29.61 -3.36 1.75
CA TYR A 14 29.88 -4.14 0.53
C TYR A 14 30.61 -5.45 0.83
N LYS A 15 31.58 -5.44 1.77
CA LYS A 15 32.27 -6.67 2.18
C LYS A 15 31.35 -7.67 2.91
N PHE A 16 30.29 -7.19 3.55
CA PHE A 16 29.29 -8.04 4.21
C PHE A 16 28.28 -8.64 3.21
N GLN A 17 28.05 -7.97 2.08
CA GLN A 17 27.17 -8.47 1.00
C GLN A 17 27.87 -9.50 0.11
N ASP A 18 29.18 -9.39 -0.11
CA ASP A 18 29.94 -10.28 -1.01
C ASP A 18 30.48 -11.55 -0.34
N THR A 19 30.52 -11.62 1.00
CA THR A 19 30.73 -12.92 1.66
C THR A 19 29.42 -13.68 1.63
N VAL A 20 29.25 -14.51 0.61
CA VAL A 20 28.33 -15.66 0.69
C VAL A 20 28.75 -16.44 1.94
N THR A 21 28.06 -16.19 3.06
CA THR A 21 28.23 -16.97 4.27
C THR A 21 28.01 -18.43 3.87
N PRO A 22 29.00 -19.32 4.03
CA PRO A 22 28.79 -20.74 3.78
C PRO A 22 27.68 -21.17 4.73
N GLY A 23 26.57 -21.60 4.14
CA GLY A 23 25.26 -21.76 4.77
C GLY A 23 25.30 -21.93 6.28
N CYS A 24 25.24 -20.82 7.00
CA CYS A 24 24.98 -20.88 8.42
C CYS A 24 23.47 -21.12 8.52
N GLY A 25 23.08 -22.36 8.80
CA GLY A 25 21.70 -22.74 9.06
C GLY A 25 21.18 -22.03 10.31
N LEU A 26 20.85 -20.74 10.18
CA LEU A 26 20.20 -19.92 11.20
C LEU A 26 18.88 -20.56 11.64
N LEU A 27 18.24 -21.28 10.71
CA LEU A 27 17.04 -22.04 10.95
C LEU A 27 17.38 -23.53 11.05
N LYS A 28 17.10 -24.12 12.21
CA LYS A 28 17.13 -25.56 12.42
C LYS A 28 15.82 -26.18 11.96
N GLN A 29 15.83 -27.48 11.68
CA GLN A 29 14.62 -28.23 11.31
C GLN A 29 13.49 -28.06 12.35
N SER A 30 13.84 -28.03 13.65
CA SER A 30 12.88 -27.78 14.72
C SER A 30 12.18 -26.42 14.60
N HIS A 31 12.89 -25.36 14.17
CA HIS A 31 12.28 -24.05 13.97
C HIS A 31 11.24 -24.10 12.83
N ILE A 32 11.53 -24.85 11.77
CA ILE A 32 10.61 -25.02 10.64
C ILE A 32 9.36 -25.78 11.08
N GLU A 33 9.51 -26.81 11.91
CA GLU A 33 8.38 -27.57 12.48
C GLU A 33 7.52 -26.70 13.39
N THR A 34 8.12 -25.94 14.30
CA THR A 34 7.39 -24.99 15.15
C THR A 34 6.65 -23.92 14.33
N ILE A 35 7.23 -23.44 13.23
CA ILE A 35 6.54 -22.49 12.33
C ILE A 35 5.35 -23.17 11.64
N LYS A 36 5.45 -24.44 11.23
CA LYS A 36 4.33 -25.18 10.65
C LYS A 36 3.20 -25.42 11.66
N GLU A 37 3.54 -25.73 12.90
CA GLU A 37 2.57 -25.84 14.00
C GLU A 37 1.90 -24.50 14.30
N LEU A 38 2.67 -23.40 14.25
CA LEU A 38 2.13 -22.07 14.41
C LEU A 38 1.17 -21.71 13.25
N GLN A 39 1.51 -22.09 12.01
CA GLN A 39 0.66 -21.89 10.85
C GLN A 39 -0.62 -22.74 10.87
N SER A 40 -0.60 -23.91 11.52
CA SER A 40 -1.79 -24.75 11.65
C SER A 40 -2.75 -24.26 12.74
N ASN A 41 -2.29 -23.37 13.64
CA ASN A 41 -3.15 -22.78 14.64
C ASN A 41 -4.15 -21.76 14.03
N HIS A 42 -5.42 -22.13 14.01
CA HIS A 42 -6.50 -21.28 13.48
C HIS A 42 -6.91 -20.12 14.39
N SER A 43 -6.41 -20.02 15.62
CA SER A 43 -6.69 -18.89 16.53
C SER A 43 -5.86 -17.65 16.22
N ILE A 44 -4.82 -17.78 15.38
CA ILE A 44 -3.92 -16.69 15.02
C ILE A 44 -3.93 -16.44 13.51
N ILE A 45 -3.57 -15.22 13.12
CA ILE A 45 -3.35 -14.82 11.73
C ILE A 45 -1.87 -14.50 11.57
N LEU A 46 -1.22 -15.20 10.64
CA LEU A 46 0.12 -14.90 10.16
C LEU A 46 0.03 -14.30 8.77
N THR A 47 0.44 -13.05 8.60
CA THR A 47 0.43 -12.38 7.29
C THR A 47 1.70 -11.58 7.05
N LYS A 48 1.98 -11.31 5.78
CA LYS A 48 3.08 -10.43 5.40
C LYS A 48 2.66 -8.97 5.65
N PRO A 49 3.53 -8.12 6.22
CA PRO A 49 3.27 -6.70 6.30
C PRO A 49 3.23 -6.05 4.91
N ASP A 50 2.48 -4.96 4.81
CA ASP A 50 2.38 -4.15 3.60
C ASP A 50 3.73 -3.49 3.24
N LYS A 51 4.50 -3.09 4.25
CA LYS A 51 5.79 -2.43 4.12
C LYS A 51 6.88 -3.21 4.87
N GLU A 52 8.08 -3.19 4.30
CA GLU A 52 9.30 -3.85 4.81
C GLU A 52 9.26 -5.39 4.80
N ALA A 53 10.35 -6.00 5.31
CA ALA A 53 10.51 -7.43 5.46
C ALA A 53 10.21 -7.83 6.91
N GLY A 54 9.08 -8.50 7.13
CA GLY A 54 8.67 -8.97 8.46
C GLY A 54 7.50 -9.94 8.38
N VAL A 55 6.96 -10.30 9.54
CA VAL A 55 5.72 -11.08 9.67
C VAL A 55 4.84 -10.44 10.72
N ILE A 56 3.55 -10.35 10.43
CA ILE A 56 2.53 -9.88 11.35
C ILE A 56 1.87 -11.11 11.97
N LEU A 57 1.84 -11.16 13.31
CA LEU A 57 1.13 -12.15 14.10
C LEU A 57 0.00 -11.46 14.87
N LEU A 58 -1.24 -11.89 14.66
CA LEU A 58 -2.42 -11.32 15.29
C LEU A 58 -3.28 -12.41 15.91
N ASP A 59 -3.96 -12.08 17.00
CA ASP A 59 -5.10 -12.87 17.47
C ASP A 59 -6.26 -12.72 16.47
N LYS A 60 -6.82 -13.85 16.04
CA LYS A 60 -7.84 -13.86 15.00
C LYS A 60 -9.16 -13.27 15.48
N ALA A 61 -9.56 -13.54 16.72
CA ALA A 61 -10.84 -13.08 17.25
C ALA A 61 -10.83 -11.56 17.42
N ASP A 62 -9.78 -11.03 18.05
CA ASP A 62 -9.56 -9.58 18.23
C ASP A 62 -9.44 -8.85 16.88
N TYR A 63 -8.71 -9.42 15.93
CA TYR A 63 -8.61 -8.84 14.58
C TYR A 63 -9.99 -8.74 13.91
N VAL A 64 -10.77 -9.81 13.91
CA VAL A 64 -12.10 -9.85 13.29
C VAL A 64 -13.04 -8.86 13.98
N GLU A 65 -13.04 -8.82 15.31
CA GLU A 65 -13.84 -7.87 16.09
C GLU A 65 -13.50 -6.42 15.74
N LYS A 66 -12.20 -6.06 15.74
CA LYS A 66 -11.73 -4.72 15.39
C LYS A 66 -12.06 -4.34 13.96
N MET A 67 -11.87 -5.27 13.01
CA MET A 67 -12.25 -5.04 11.61
C MET A 67 -13.74 -4.80 11.47
N HIS A 68 -14.58 -5.55 12.19
CA HIS A 68 -16.02 -5.29 12.21
C HIS A 68 -16.34 -3.91 12.79
N HIS A 69 -15.72 -3.53 13.92
CA HIS A 69 -15.90 -2.20 14.50
C HIS A 69 -15.60 -1.06 13.50
N ILE A 70 -14.50 -1.18 12.75
CA ILE A 70 -14.12 -0.19 11.73
C ILE A 70 -15.13 -0.19 10.57
N LEU A 71 -15.45 -1.36 10.01
CA LEU A 71 -16.29 -1.48 8.82
C LEU A 71 -17.76 -1.12 9.07
N PHE A 72 -18.23 -1.25 10.32
CA PHE A 72 -19.60 -0.91 10.71
C PHE A 72 -19.74 0.49 11.33
N ASP A 73 -18.66 1.26 11.43
CA ASP A 73 -18.73 2.64 11.89
C ASP A 73 -19.45 3.53 10.86
N GLN A 74 -20.76 3.76 11.11
CA GLN A 74 -21.61 4.58 10.25
C GLN A 74 -21.30 6.08 10.32
N SER A 75 -20.50 6.52 11.30
CA SER A 75 -20.04 7.92 11.39
C SER A 75 -18.92 8.21 10.39
N LYS A 76 -18.20 7.17 9.94
CA LYS A 76 -17.06 7.26 9.02
C LYS A 76 -17.35 6.63 7.66
N PHE A 77 -18.06 5.51 7.64
CA PHE A 77 -18.28 4.71 6.44
C PHE A 77 -19.76 4.52 6.17
N ARG A 78 -20.14 4.59 4.89
CA ARG A 78 -21.52 4.30 4.43
C ARG A 78 -21.48 3.13 3.47
N LYS A 79 -22.28 2.09 3.75
CA LYS A 79 -22.44 0.95 2.85
C LYS A 79 -23.11 1.40 1.55
N MET A 80 -22.40 1.33 0.44
CA MET A 80 -22.96 1.58 -0.89
C MET A 80 -23.68 0.34 -1.41
N LYS A 81 -24.68 0.55 -2.27
CA LYS A 81 -25.28 -0.55 -3.03
C LYS A 81 -24.19 -1.17 -3.94
N PRO A 82 -24.29 -2.46 -4.32
CA PRO A 82 -23.37 -3.10 -5.26
C PRO A 82 -23.60 -2.56 -6.68
N GLU A 83 -23.31 -1.28 -6.85
CA GLU A 83 -23.32 -0.57 -8.11
C GLU A 83 -21.86 -0.43 -8.53
N ARG A 84 -21.59 -0.61 -9.82
CA ARG A 84 -20.24 -0.45 -10.34
C ARG A 84 -19.76 0.97 -10.06
N ASP A 85 -18.48 1.11 -9.78
CA ASP A 85 -17.85 2.42 -9.68
C ASP A 85 -18.15 3.23 -10.96
N LYS A 86 -18.84 4.36 -10.79
CA LYS A 86 -19.23 5.25 -11.88
C LYS A 86 -18.25 6.39 -12.06
N THR A 87 -17.18 6.46 -11.26
CA THR A 87 -16.20 7.56 -11.27
C THR A 87 -15.74 7.85 -12.70
N THR A 88 -15.24 6.85 -13.41
CA THR A 88 -14.80 7.00 -14.81
C THR A 88 -15.93 7.44 -15.76
N SER A 89 -17.16 6.97 -15.56
CA SER A 89 -18.30 7.39 -16.39
C SER A 89 -18.68 8.85 -16.13
N ILE A 90 -18.63 9.27 -14.87
CA ILE A 90 -18.94 10.64 -14.46
C ILE A 90 -17.85 11.58 -14.96
N GLU A 91 -16.57 11.23 -14.78
CA GLU A 91 -15.42 11.96 -15.29
C GLU A 91 -15.50 12.17 -16.80
N ASN A 92 -15.80 11.10 -17.55
CA ASN A 92 -15.97 11.17 -19.00
C ASN A 92 -17.15 12.07 -19.41
N SER A 93 -18.27 12.01 -18.68
CA SER A 93 -19.44 12.86 -18.94
C SER A 93 -19.10 14.33 -18.68
N LEU A 94 -18.48 14.63 -17.55
CA LEU A 94 -18.06 15.97 -17.16
C LEU A 94 -17.05 16.55 -18.16
N SER A 95 -16.07 15.75 -18.57
CA SER A 95 -15.06 16.14 -19.56
C SER A 95 -15.70 16.48 -20.91
N LYS A 96 -16.69 15.70 -21.36
CA LYS A 96 -17.45 15.99 -22.59
C LYS A 96 -18.23 17.30 -22.46
N GLN A 97 -18.91 17.52 -21.33
CA GLN A 97 -19.67 18.74 -21.09
C GLN A 97 -18.76 19.98 -21.07
N LEU A 98 -17.60 19.91 -20.40
CA LEU A 98 -16.62 20.99 -20.39
C LEU A 98 -16.08 21.29 -21.81
N CYS A 99 -15.80 20.25 -22.61
CA CYS A 99 -15.37 20.42 -23.99
C CYS A 99 -16.46 21.10 -24.84
N GLN A 100 -17.72 20.73 -24.66
CA GLN A 100 -18.84 21.37 -25.36
C GLN A 100 -18.97 22.85 -24.98
N MET A 101 -18.87 23.19 -23.70
CA MET A 101 -18.93 24.58 -23.23
C MET A 101 -17.82 25.44 -23.83
N LYS A 102 -16.60 24.88 -23.94
CA LYS A 102 -15.48 25.55 -24.62
C LYS A 102 -15.77 25.75 -26.11
N GLN A 103 -16.32 24.75 -26.79
CA GLN A 103 -16.63 24.83 -28.23
C GLN A 103 -17.76 25.83 -28.52
N THR A 104 -18.66 26.06 -27.58
CA THR A 104 -19.72 27.08 -27.68
C THR A 104 -19.27 28.48 -27.22
N ASP A 105 -17.97 28.69 -27.01
CA ASP A 105 -17.36 29.93 -26.48
C ASP A 105 -18.01 30.43 -25.16
N LEU A 106 -18.61 29.51 -24.41
CA LEU A 106 -19.29 29.82 -23.14
C LEU A 106 -18.28 29.97 -21.99
N ILE A 107 -17.10 29.37 -22.15
CA ILE A 107 -15.97 29.45 -21.24
C ILE A 107 -14.68 29.68 -22.03
N ASP A 108 -13.81 30.54 -21.51
CA ASP A 108 -12.51 30.81 -22.09
C ASP A 108 -11.54 29.63 -21.90
N GLY A 109 -10.54 29.51 -22.77
CA GLY A 109 -9.52 28.47 -22.73
C GLY A 109 -8.74 28.41 -21.43
N ILE A 110 -8.56 29.55 -20.75
CA ILE A 110 -7.92 29.62 -19.43
C ILE A 110 -8.80 28.95 -18.37
N ILE A 111 -10.08 29.29 -18.32
CA ILE A 111 -11.06 28.71 -17.39
C ILE A 111 -11.20 27.21 -17.61
N PHE A 112 -11.29 26.77 -18.88
CA PHE A 112 -11.34 25.36 -19.23
C PHE A 112 -10.12 24.60 -18.70
N LYS A 113 -8.91 25.15 -18.88
CA LYS A 113 -7.68 24.51 -18.42
C LYS A 113 -7.65 24.36 -16.90
N THR A 114 -8.04 25.41 -16.17
CA THR A 114 -8.13 25.38 -14.70
C THR A 114 -9.12 24.33 -14.20
N LEU A 115 -10.29 24.20 -14.84
CA LEU A 115 -11.31 23.21 -14.47
C LEU A 115 -10.87 21.77 -14.81
N SER A 116 -10.13 21.59 -15.91
CA SER A 116 -9.62 20.28 -16.33
C SER A 116 -8.39 19.81 -15.55
N SER A 117 -7.64 20.71 -14.92
CA SER A 117 -6.42 20.41 -14.16
C SER A 117 -6.66 20.23 -12.66
N LEU A 118 -7.91 20.31 -12.21
CA LEU A 118 -8.28 19.91 -10.86
C LEU A 118 -8.25 18.38 -10.79
N ASP A 119 -7.05 17.84 -10.60
CA ASP A 119 -6.85 16.42 -10.34
C ASP A 119 -7.67 16.01 -9.10
N PRO A 120 -8.30 14.82 -9.12
CA PRO A 120 -8.84 14.24 -7.91
C PRO A 120 -7.67 13.94 -7.00
N VAL A 121 -7.57 14.64 -5.86
CA VAL A 121 -6.62 14.34 -4.79
C VAL A 121 -6.79 12.87 -4.41
N HIS A 122 -5.94 12.01 -4.97
CA HIS A 122 -5.71 10.66 -4.47
C HIS A 122 -4.84 10.81 -3.23
N GLN A 123 -5.47 10.63 -2.09
CA GLN A 123 -4.83 10.38 -0.81
C GLN A 123 -4.87 8.88 -0.52
#